data_AF-A0A409WFJ3-F1
#
_entry.id   AF-A0A409WFJ3-F1
#
_cell.length_a   1.000
_cell.length_b   1.000
_cell.length_c   1.000
_cell.angle_alpha   90.00
_cell.angle_beta   90.00
_cell.angle_gamma   90.00
#
_symmetry.space_group_name_H-M   'P 1'
#
loop_
_entity.id
_entity.type
_entity.pdbx_description
1 polymer ?
#
loop_
_entity_poly.entity_id
_entity_poly.type
_entity_poly.pdbx_seq_one_letter_code
_entity_poly.pdbx_strand_id
1 'polypeptide(L)'
;MLSGPYVAFAGATWTDRPTVQMLSPAIPCHDHVTDTKMENMLVRHIAALRRAISALDQCCREYEPNRLSIKRNPILPYPTSYKLVDGSRTLLTAVTCSSVISKTRSKTPVCIKFVRQYCKEGHEFLAKRGYAPTLHADERLPRGCIWS
;
A
#
# COMPACT_ATOMS: atom_id res chain seq x y z
N MET A 1 20.26 9.10 -25.89
CA MET A 1 20.91 8.62 -24.66
C MET A 1 20.99 9.82 -23.73
N LEU A 2 20.29 9.76 -22.60
CA LEU A 2 20.04 10.91 -21.72
C LEU A 2 21.13 10.87 -20.64
N SER A 3 22.30 11.47 -20.94
CA SER A 3 23.50 11.43 -20.08
C SER A 3 23.50 12.59 -19.09
N GLY A 4 23.56 12.30 -17.78
CA GLY A 4 23.66 13.30 -16.73
C GLY A 4 23.32 12.73 -15.34
N PRO A 5 23.54 13.47 -14.23
CA PRO A 5 23.08 13.04 -12.91
C PRO A 5 21.55 12.94 -12.81
N TYR A 6 21.08 11.96 -12.04
CA TYR A 6 19.66 11.78 -11.70
C TYR A 6 19.53 11.45 -10.21
N VAL A 7 18.40 11.84 -9.63
CA VAL A 7 18.01 11.46 -8.26
C VAL A 7 16.68 10.71 -8.32
N ALA A 8 16.59 9.61 -7.58
CA ALA A 8 15.34 8.89 -7.38
C ALA A 8 15.26 8.39 -5.93
N PHE A 9 14.05 8.32 -5.39
CA PHE A 9 13.78 7.88 -4.04
C PHE A 9 13.16 6.48 -4.07
N ALA A 10 13.69 5.58 -3.26
CA ALA A 10 13.16 4.25 -3.07
C ALA A 10 12.99 3.96 -1.58
N GLY A 11 11.95 3.22 -1.24
CA GLY A 11 11.72 2.68 0.09
C GLY A 11 12.03 1.19 0.09
N ALA A 12 12.68 0.72 1.15
CA ALA A 12 12.94 -0.69 1.33
C ALA A 12 12.44 -1.16 2.70
N THR A 13 11.91 -2.37 2.74
CA THR A 13 11.65 -3.08 3.99
C THR A 13 12.54 -4.31 4.04
N TRP A 14 13.28 -4.46 5.13
CA TRP A 14 14.15 -5.60 5.33
C TRP A 14 13.49 -6.61 6.26
N THR A 15 13.11 -7.74 5.68
CA THR A 15 12.67 -8.93 6.42
C THR A 15 13.50 -10.12 5.96
N ASP A 16 12.91 -11.30 5.71
CA ASP A 16 13.65 -12.45 5.19
C ASP A 16 14.07 -12.26 3.72
N ARG A 17 13.36 -11.39 2.99
CA ARG A 17 13.71 -10.96 1.63
C ARG A 17 13.58 -9.45 1.50
N PRO A 18 14.58 -8.75 0.93
CA PRO A 18 14.48 -7.31 0.73
C PRO A 18 13.39 -7.01 -0.29
N THR A 19 12.43 -6.17 0.11
CA THR A 19 11.42 -5.62 -0.81
C THR A 19 11.72 -4.15 -1.03
N VAL A 20 11.96 -3.76 -2.27
CA VAL A 20 12.26 -2.38 -2.67
C VAL A 20 11.13 -1.86 -3.55
N GLN A 21 10.66 -0.66 -3.25
CA GLN A 21 9.64 0.03 -4.02
C GLN A 21 10.13 1.43 -4.40
N MET A 22 10.01 1.78 -5.68
CA MET A 22 10.26 3.14 -6.15
C MET A 22 9.18 4.08 -5.62
N LEU A 23 9.60 5.17 -4.97
CA LEU A 23 8.74 6.19 -4.38
C LEU A 23 8.71 7.48 -5.21
N SER A 24 9.64 7.64 -6.16
CA SER A 24 9.65 8.71 -7.14
C SER A 24 10.05 8.18 -8.52
N PRO A 25 9.67 8.88 -9.61
CA PRO A 25 10.37 8.73 -10.88
C PRO A 25 11.85 9.11 -10.74
N ALA A 26 12.67 8.72 -11.71
CA ALA A 26 14.03 9.24 -11.85
C ALA A 26 13.96 10.71 -12.27
N ILE A 27 14.47 11.61 -11.43
CA ILE A 27 14.45 13.05 -11.64
C ILE A 27 15.78 13.46 -12.26
N PRO A 28 15.78 13.98 -13.50
CA PRO A 28 16.98 14.56 -14.10
C PRO A 28 17.53 15.72 -13.26
N CYS A 29 18.84 15.72 -13.05
CA CYS A 29 19.56 16.82 -12.39
C CYS A 29 20.57 17.48 -13.32
N HIS A 30 20.50 17.18 -14.61
CA HIS A 30 21.43 17.69 -15.62
C HIS A 30 20.86 18.85 -16.44
N ASP A 31 19.76 19.46 -15.97
CA ASP A 31 19.07 20.51 -16.71
C ASP A 31 19.60 21.91 -16.41
N HIS A 32 19.56 22.73 -17.46
CA HIS A 32 20.00 24.12 -17.51
C HIS A 32 19.27 25.02 -16.49
N VAL A 33 19.90 26.14 -16.12
CA VAL A 33 19.43 27.16 -15.15
C VAL A 33 18.00 27.70 -15.40
N THR A 34 17.41 27.45 -16.57
CA THR A 34 16.05 27.83 -16.95
C THR A 34 15.00 26.73 -16.74
N ASP A 35 15.38 25.49 -16.44
CA ASP A 35 14.44 24.39 -16.16
C ASP A 35 14.03 24.36 -14.69
N THR A 36 13.24 25.37 -14.33
CA THR A 36 12.57 25.44 -13.01
C THR A 36 11.62 24.27 -12.77
N LYS A 37 11.23 23.49 -13.79
CA LYS A 37 10.25 22.41 -13.65
C LYS A 37 10.87 21.19 -12.97
N MET A 38 12.06 20.77 -13.41
CA MET A 38 12.76 19.64 -12.79
C MET A 38 13.26 20.00 -11.38
N GLU A 39 13.74 21.22 -11.17
CA GLU A 39 14.10 21.72 -9.85
C GLU A 39 12.90 21.68 -8.89
N ASN A 40 11.75 22.22 -9.31
CA ASN A 40 10.53 22.18 -8.50
C ASN A 40 10.07 20.74 -8.23
N MET A 41 10.24 19.82 -9.19
CA MET A 41 9.93 18.42 -8.99
C MET A 41 10.84 17.82 -7.91
N LEU A 42 12.15 18.06 -7.97
CA LEU A 42 13.11 17.59 -6.98
C LEU A 42 12.79 18.13 -5.58
N VAL A 43 12.57 19.44 -5.45
CA VAL A 43 12.22 20.09 -4.17
C VAL A 43 10.96 19.49 -3.56
N ARG A 44 9.91 19.26 -4.38
CA ARG A 44 8.66 18.63 -3.91
C ARG A 44 8.90 17.21 -3.39
N HIS A 45 9.72 16.42 -4.08
CA HIS A 45 10.03 15.06 -3.63
C HIS A 45 10.89 15.05 -2.36
N ILE A 46 11.87 15.93 -2.24
CA ILE A 46 12.66 16.08 -0.99
C ILE A 46 11.75 16.48 0.17
N ALA A 47 10.85 17.45 -0.03
CA ALA A 47 9.90 17.87 1.00
C ALA A 47 8.94 16.73 1.39
N ALA A 48 8.46 15.96 0.41
CA ALA A 48 7.64 14.78 0.67
C ALA A 48 8.40 13.69 1.43
N LEU A 49 9.65 13.43 1.06
CA LEU A 49 10.53 12.48 1.75
C LEU A 49 10.75 12.88 3.21
N ARG A 50 11.07 14.16 3.47
CA ARG A 50 11.24 14.66 4.84
C ARG A 50 10.00 14.41 5.69
N ARG A 51 8.80 14.71 5.17
CA ARG A 51 7.54 14.42 5.87
C ARG A 51 7.33 12.92 6.10
N ALA A 52 7.67 12.10 5.11
CA ALA A 52 7.56 10.65 5.22
C ALA A 52 8.50 10.09 6.29
N ILE A 53 9.74 10.58 6.37
CA ILE A 53 10.71 10.20 7.41
C ILE A 53 10.20 10.60 8.80
N SER A 54 9.69 11.83 8.97
CA SER A 54 9.12 12.26 10.26
C SER A 54 7.91 11.44 10.66
N ALA A 55 7.02 11.11 9.71
CA ALA A 55 5.86 10.25 9.97
C ALA A 55 6.28 8.81 10.30
N LEU A 56 7.36 8.31 9.68
CA LEU A 56 7.94 7.01 9.98
C LEU A 56 8.54 6.98 11.39
N ASP A 57 9.31 8.01 11.78
CA ASP A 57 9.88 8.13 13.13
C ASP A 57 8.78 8.13 14.20
N GLN A 58 7.74 8.94 13.99
CA GLN A 58 6.56 8.97 14.87
C GLN A 58 5.91 7.57 14.98
N CYS A 59 5.73 6.89 13.84
CA CYS A 59 5.17 5.54 13.81
C CYS A 59 6.05 4.53 14.56
N CYS A 60 7.38 4.64 14.47
CA CYS A 60 8.32 3.78 15.20
C CYS A 60 8.27 4.04 16.70
N ARG A 61 8.18 5.31 17.13
CA ARG A 61 8.06 5.68 18.54
C ARG A 61 6.77 5.16 19.18
N GLU A 62 5.65 5.24 18.46
CA GLU A 62 4.36 4.66 18.88
C GLU A 62 4.38 3.12 18.90
N TYR A 63 5.26 2.52 18.10
CA TYR A 63 5.40 1.07 17.99
C TYR A 63 6.22 0.45 19.13
N GLU A 64 7.30 1.08 19.59
CA GLU A 64 8.13 0.59 20.71
C GLU A 64 7.34 0.15 21.96
N PRO A 65 6.37 0.91 22.49
CA PRO A 65 5.60 0.50 23.65
C PRO A 65 4.58 -0.63 23.38
N ASN A 66 4.28 -0.93 22.10
CA ASN A 66 3.27 -1.92 21.68
C ASN A 66 3.86 -3.20 21.06
N ARG A 67 5.19 -3.39 21.09
CA ARG A 67 5.88 -4.52 20.43
C ARG A 67 5.37 -5.90 20.82
N LEU A 68 4.81 -6.05 22.03
CA LEU A 68 4.34 -7.34 22.55
C LEU A 68 2.95 -7.74 22.05
N SER A 69 2.14 -6.83 21.51
CA SER A 69 0.73 -7.12 21.18
C SER A 69 0.49 -7.47 19.71
N ILE A 70 1.42 -7.15 18.80
CA ILE A 70 1.19 -7.31 17.36
C ILE A 70 2.23 -8.27 16.74
N LYS A 71 1.90 -9.56 16.69
CA LYS A 71 2.59 -10.52 15.80
C LYS A 71 2.26 -10.16 14.35
N ARG A 72 3.05 -9.28 13.72
CA ARG A 72 2.96 -9.03 12.27
C ARG A 72 3.81 -10.03 11.52
N ASN A 73 3.27 -10.55 10.43
CA ASN A 73 4.00 -11.41 9.52
C ASN A 73 5.03 -10.55 8.74
N PRO A 74 6.33 -10.85 8.80
CA PRO A 74 7.38 -10.07 8.12
C PRO A 74 7.25 -10.04 6.59
N ILE A 75 6.49 -10.97 6.01
CA ILE A 75 6.28 -11.08 4.57
C ILE A 75 5.04 -10.27 4.14
N LEU A 76 4.17 -9.91 5.09
CA LEU A 76 2.88 -9.31 4.85
C LEU A 76 2.64 -8.11 5.78
N PRO A 77 2.81 -6.86 5.29
CA PRO A 77 2.55 -5.67 6.08
C PRO A 77 1.06 -5.49 6.46
N TYR A 78 0.18 -6.32 5.90
CA TYR A 78 -1.25 -6.32 6.13
C TYR A 78 -1.69 -7.56 6.92
N PRO A 79 -2.83 -7.50 7.65
CA PRO A 79 -3.38 -8.64 8.35
C PRO A 79 -3.49 -9.85 7.42
N THR A 80 -2.99 -11.00 7.87
CA THR A 80 -3.06 -12.27 7.13
C THR A 80 -4.42 -12.96 7.28
N SER A 81 -5.32 -12.38 8.07
CA SER A 81 -6.70 -12.84 8.20
C SER A 81 -7.65 -11.67 8.29
N TYR A 82 -8.87 -11.85 7.77
CA TYR A 82 -9.93 -10.85 7.75
C TYR A 82 -11.25 -11.51 8.14
N LYS A 83 -12.19 -10.70 8.65
CA LYS A 83 -13.55 -11.16 8.96
C LYS A 83 -14.42 -11.04 7.71
N LEU A 84 -15.11 -12.13 7.40
CA LEU A 84 -16.17 -12.16 6.40
C LEU A 84 -17.46 -11.58 7.00
N VAL A 85 -18.43 -11.22 6.14
CA VAL A 85 -19.76 -10.71 6.55
C VAL A 85 -20.50 -11.70 7.45
N ASP A 86 -20.26 -13.01 7.30
CA ASP A 86 -20.82 -14.07 8.15
C ASP A 86 -20.12 -14.20 9.53
N GLY A 87 -19.13 -13.35 9.81
CA GLY A 87 -18.34 -13.36 11.04
C GLY A 87 -17.19 -14.37 11.07
N SER A 88 -17.06 -15.23 10.06
CA SER A 88 -15.96 -16.19 9.95
C SER A 88 -14.64 -15.51 9.56
N ARG A 89 -13.51 -16.15 9.88
CA ARG A 89 -12.17 -15.63 9.54
C ARG A 89 -11.56 -16.42 8.40
N THR A 90 -11.07 -15.73 7.38
CA THR A 90 -10.32 -16.34 6.27
C THR A 90 -8.86 -15.91 6.29
N LEU A 91 -7.96 -16.85 5.97
CA LEU A 91 -6.51 -16.64 5.86
C LEU A 91 -6.11 -16.32 4.42
N LEU A 92 -5.20 -15.36 4.25
CA LEU A 92 -4.63 -14.95 2.97
C LEU A 92 -3.42 -15.82 2.62
N THR A 93 -3.41 -16.35 1.40
CA THR A 93 -2.38 -17.30 0.95
C THR A 93 -1.50 -16.79 -0.20
N ALA A 94 -1.88 -15.72 -0.92
CA ALA A 94 -1.07 -15.20 -2.02
C ALA A 94 -1.18 -13.67 -2.20
N VAL A 95 -0.04 -13.02 -2.44
CA VAL A 95 0.05 -11.58 -2.73
C VAL A 95 0.63 -11.40 -4.13
N THR A 96 -0.07 -10.65 -4.97
CA THR A 96 0.46 -10.15 -6.25
C THR A 96 0.72 -8.65 -6.14
N CYS A 97 1.58 -8.11 -7.01
CA CYS A 97 2.14 -6.75 -6.93
C CYS A 97 1.12 -5.58 -6.90
N SER A 98 -0.16 -5.82 -7.17
CA SER A 98 -1.22 -4.80 -7.18
C SER A 98 -2.51 -5.19 -6.45
N SER A 99 -2.61 -6.42 -5.95
CA SER A 99 -3.81 -6.99 -5.33
C SER A 99 -3.43 -8.23 -4.52
N VAL A 100 -4.06 -8.44 -3.37
CA VAL A 100 -3.89 -9.69 -2.61
C VAL A 100 -4.98 -10.66 -3.07
N ILE A 101 -4.63 -11.88 -3.44
CA ILE A 101 -5.61 -12.91 -3.83
C ILE A 101 -5.71 -13.91 -2.69
N SER A 102 -6.88 -13.98 -2.07
CA SER A 102 -7.19 -14.97 -1.06
C SER A 102 -7.69 -16.26 -1.72
N LYS A 103 -7.14 -17.41 -1.34
CA LYS A 103 -7.82 -18.70 -1.53
C LYS A 103 -8.57 -19.00 -0.23
N THR A 104 -9.88 -18.81 -0.26
CA THR A 104 -10.80 -19.32 0.77
C THR A 104 -10.86 -20.85 0.73
N ARG A 105 -11.30 -21.47 1.83
CA ARG A 105 -11.61 -22.92 1.92
C ARG A 105 -12.59 -23.39 0.83
N SER A 106 -13.40 -22.49 0.26
CA SER A 106 -14.41 -22.78 -0.76
C SER A 106 -13.88 -22.89 -2.20
N LYS A 107 -12.57 -22.87 -2.44
CA LYS A 107 -11.93 -22.88 -3.78
C LYS A 107 -12.24 -21.65 -4.66
N THR A 108 -13.11 -20.73 -4.26
CA THR A 108 -13.38 -19.52 -5.04
C THR A 108 -12.30 -18.47 -4.75
N PRO A 109 -11.49 -18.06 -5.72
CA PRO A 109 -10.50 -17.01 -5.50
C PRO A 109 -11.22 -15.68 -5.20
N VAL A 110 -10.80 -15.02 -4.14
CA VAL A 110 -11.32 -13.71 -3.74
C VAL A 110 -10.23 -12.68 -3.95
N CYS A 111 -10.53 -11.60 -4.67
CA CYS A 111 -9.62 -10.47 -4.82
C CYS A 111 -9.72 -9.58 -3.59
N ILE A 112 -8.59 -9.10 -3.06
CA ILE A 112 -8.54 -8.14 -1.97
C ILE A 112 -7.82 -6.89 -2.44
N LYS A 113 -8.53 -5.75 -2.34
CA LYS A 113 -8.01 -4.43 -2.67
C LYS A 113 -7.89 -3.58 -1.41
N PHE A 114 -6.69 -3.02 -1.20
CA PHE A 114 -6.43 -2.04 -0.17
C PHE A 114 -6.57 -0.64 -0.76
N VAL A 115 -7.47 0.17 -0.20
CA VAL A 115 -7.66 1.56 -0.64
C VAL A 115 -7.74 2.50 0.55
N ARG A 116 -7.36 3.78 0.36
CA ARG A 116 -7.44 4.79 1.42
C ARG A 116 -8.88 5.24 1.68
N GLN A 117 -9.68 5.30 0.63
CA GLN A 117 -11.08 5.69 0.66
C GLN A 117 -11.85 4.71 -0.21
N TYR A 118 -13.03 4.32 0.27
CA TYR A 118 -13.94 3.49 -0.50
C TYR A 118 -15.39 3.85 -0.16
N CYS A 119 -16.24 3.73 -1.17
CA CYS A 119 -17.67 3.94 -1.05
C CYS A 119 -18.39 2.58 -1.15
N LYS A 120 -18.81 2.06 0.01
CA LYS A 120 -19.53 0.79 0.12
C LYS A 120 -20.77 0.79 -0.73
N GLU A 121 -21.55 1.85 -0.57
CA GLU A 121 -22.84 2.05 -1.22
C GLU A 121 -22.68 2.09 -2.74
N GLY A 122 -21.63 2.76 -3.23
CA GLY A 122 -21.30 2.83 -4.65
C GLY A 122 -20.92 1.47 -5.23
N HIS A 123 -20.13 0.67 -4.51
CA HIS A 123 -19.79 -0.69 -4.95
C HIS A 123 -21.01 -1.60 -4.97
N GLU A 124 -21.81 -1.62 -3.90
CA GLU A 124 -23.05 -2.42 -3.83
C GLU A 124 -24.04 -2.03 -4.94
N PHE A 125 -24.14 -0.74 -5.24
CA PHE A 125 -24.96 -0.23 -6.34
C PHE A 125 -24.49 -0.72 -7.71
N LEU A 126 -23.18 -0.70 -7.97
CA LEU A 126 -22.59 -1.22 -9.20
C LEU A 126 -22.70 -2.75 -9.29
N ALA A 127 -22.54 -3.46 -8.16
CA ALA A 127 -22.63 -4.91 -8.10
C ALA A 127 -24.05 -5.40 -8.42
N LYS A 128 -25.09 -4.73 -7.89
CA LYS A 128 -26.50 -5.01 -8.22
C LYS A 128 -26.83 -4.89 -9.71
N ARG A 129 -25.99 -4.20 -10.48
CA ARG A 129 -26.14 -3.99 -11.93
C ARG A 129 -25.15 -4.81 -12.76
N GLY A 130 -24.35 -5.66 -12.13
CA GLY A 130 -23.35 -6.49 -12.81
C GLY A 130 -22.09 -5.74 -13.26
N TYR A 131 -21.86 -4.50 -12.80
CA TYR A 131 -20.67 -3.70 -13.13
C TYR A 131 -19.52 -3.85 -12.13
N ALA A 132 -19.78 -4.47 -10.98
CA ALA A 132 -18.77 -4.78 -9.96
C ALA A 132 -19.00 -6.21 -9.43
N PRO A 133 -17.96 -6.88 -8.93
CA PRO A 133 -18.12 -8.17 -8.27
C PRO A 133 -18.92 -8.04 -6.98
N THR A 134 -19.51 -9.15 -6.53
CA THR A 134 -20.23 -9.22 -5.25
C THR A 134 -19.30 -8.86 -4.11
N LEU A 135 -19.76 -7.95 -3.24
CA LEU A 135 -18.99 -7.54 -2.08
C LEU A 135 -19.06 -8.60 -0.97
N HIS A 136 -17.91 -9.16 -0.58
CA HIS A 136 -17.86 -10.15 0.52
C HIS A 136 -17.43 -9.60 1.88
N ALA A 137 -16.73 -8.46 1.94
CA ALA A 137 -16.30 -7.83 3.18
C ALA A 137 -15.96 -6.34 2.99
N ASP A 138 -16.25 -5.55 4.04
CA ASP A 138 -15.80 -4.17 4.24
C ASP A 138 -15.20 -4.07 5.65
N GLU A 139 -13.88 -3.93 5.73
CA GLU A 139 -13.20 -3.71 7.00
C GLU A 139 -12.38 -2.42 6.92
N ARG A 140 -12.71 -1.45 7.79
CA ARG A 140 -11.91 -0.24 8.01
C ARG A 140 -10.72 -0.57 8.90
N LEU A 141 -9.54 -0.57 8.30
CA LEU A 141 -8.28 -0.61 9.03
C LEU A 141 -7.83 0.81 9.39
N PRO A 142 -6.99 0.98 10.43
CA PRO A 142 -6.44 2.28 10.81
C PRO A 142 -5.69 3.05 9.70
N ARG A 143 -5.33 2.38 8.60
CA ARG A 143 -4.57 2.94 7.47
C ARG A 143 -5.10 2.58 6.07
N GLY A 144 -6.33 2.08 5.96
CA GLY A 144 -6.96 1.72 4.69
C GLY A 144 -8.22 0.87 4.86
N CYS A 145 -8.89 0.52 3.77
CA CYS A 145 -10.06 -0.34 3.78
C CYS A 145 -9.78 -1.59 2.92
N ILE A 146 -10.25 -2.76 3.39
CA ILE A 146 -10.20 -4.04 2.69
C ILE A 146 -11.50 -4.21 1.90
N TRP A 147 -11.40 -4.57 0.62
CA TRP A 147 -12.56 -4.90 -0.20
C TRP A 147 -12.33 -6.15 -1.02
N SER A 148 -13.36 -6.97 -1.11
CA SER A 148 -13.45 -8.14 -1.98
C SER A 148 -14.71 -8.14 -2.80
#